data_AF-A0A2E6YPF6-F1
#
_entry.id   AF-A0A2E6YPF6-F1
#
_cell.length_a   1.000
_cell.length_b   1.000
_cell.length_c   1.000
_cell.angle_alpha   90.00
_cell.angle_beta   90.00
_cell.angle_gamma   90.00
#
_symmetry.space_group_name_H-M   'P 1'
#
loop_
_entity.id
_entity.type
_entity.pdbx_description
1 polymer ?
#
loop_
_entity_poly.entity_id
_entity_poly.type
_entity_poly.pdbx_seq_one_letter_code
_entity_poly.pdbx_strand_id
1 'polypeptide(L)'
;MRKCGTVQRGSSGRYRHQRLITPLKSRRWCLNLRARFNELGFRWGFEVSSFRLSRVPAIDTALKLVAAAVAMFAFVFVVMVPLYNVLCDALGINGKTSSQAYTAIPAAVDESREVTVQFVAINNDGMPWSFAPTTRVMRVHPGAANGVVFAAENPTDQNMVAQAIPSISPSRAAAYFHKTECFCFDQQVLAARDGAEMPLQFIVDQALPRDIHTITLSYTLFDVTDTVTDGLAAR
;
A
#
# COMPACT_ATOMS: atom_id res chain seq x y z
N MET A 1 -13.32 42.05 14.69
CA MET A 1 -12.17 42.75 15.34
C MET A 1 -11.21 41.65 15.82
N ARG A 2 -9.95 41.48 15.41
CA ARG A 2 -8.91 42.41 14.91
C ARG A 2 -7.95 41.67 13.95
N LYS A 3 -7.60 42.37 12.86
CA LYS A 3 -6.33 42.48 12.14
C LYS A 3 -5.68 41.25 11.47
N CYS A 4 -5.88 41.19 10.14
CA CYS A 4 -4.79 40.96 9.18
C CYS A 4 -3.72 42.04 9.34
N GLY A 5 -2.45 41.64 9.38
CA GLY A 5 -1.29 42.51 9.27
C GLY A 5 -0.63 42.35 7.89
N THR A 6 -0.43 43.49 7.23
CA THR A 6 0.16 43.66 5.90
C THR A 6 1.67 43.93 5.95
N VAL A 7 2.36 43.48 4.89
CA VAL A 7 3.56 44.07 4.24
C VAL A 7 4.91 43.99 4.96
N GLN A 8 5.89 43.34 4.31
CA GLN A 8 7.19 43.95 3.99
C GLN A 8 7.78 43.33 2.70
N ARG A 9 8.29 44.22 1.84
CA ARG A 9 8.93 43.99 0.54
C ARG A 9 10.44 44.20 0.74
N GLY A 10 11.29 43.28 0.31
CA GLY A 10 12.76 43.46 0.27
C GLY A 10 13.35 42.50 -0.77
N SER A 11 13.58 42.96 -2.00
CA SER A 11 14.84 43.52 -2.53
C SER A 11 15.92 42.48 -2.84
N SER A 12 16.17 42.31 -4.14
CA SER A 12 17.51 42.28 -4.75
C SER A 12 18.58 41.37 -4.11
N GLY A 13 18.75 40.18 -4.68
CA GLY A 13 19.92 39.33 -4.47
C GLY A 13 20.42 38.71 -5.78
N ARG A 14 21.16 39.50 -6.56
CA ARG A 14 21.87 39.06 -7.77
C ARG A 14 23.17 38.36 -7.34
N TYR A 15 23.24 37.03 -7.43
CA TYR A 15 24.53 36.33 -7.39
C TYR A 15 24.82 35.66 -8.74
N ARG A 16 25.93 36.11 -9.31
CA ARG A 16 26.46 35.82 -10.63
C ARG A 16 27.53 34.73 -10.50
N HIS A 17 27.42 33.72 -11.36
CA HIS A 17 28.48 32.80 -11.81
C HIS A 17 29.39 32.13 -10.77
N GLN A 18 29.25 30.81 -10.65
CA GLN A 18 30.41 29.92 -10.77
C GLN A 18 30.11 28.85 -11.84
N ARG A 19 30.85 28.97 -12.94
CA ARG A 19 31.01 27.97 -13.99
C ARG A 19 32.00 26.91 -13.50
N LEU A 20 31.93 25.75 -14.14
CA LEU A 20 32.88 24.63 -14.14
C LEU A 20 32.66 23.60 -13.02
N ILE A 21 31.84 22.59 -13.32
CA ILE A 21 32.32 21.20 -13.21
C ILE A 21 31.89 20.46 -14.48
N THR A 22 32.91 19.90 -15.11
CA THR A 22 32.97 19.09 -16.32
C THR A 22 32.07 17.86 -16.32
N PRO A 23 31.67 17.37 -17.52
CA PRO A 23 31.10 16.05 -17.68
C PRO A 23 32.21 14.98 -17.52
N LEU A 24 31.83 13.71 -17.35
CA LEU A 24 32.68 12.53 -17.13
C LEU A 24 33.14 12.26 -15.69
N LYS A 25 32.23 11.74 -14.84
CA LYS A 25 32.65 10.83 -13.75
C LYS A 25 31.61 9.80 -13.30
N SER A 26 30.62 9.43 -14.13
CA SER A 26 29.70 8.33 -13.79
C SER A 26 30.07 6.99 -14.42
N ARG A 27 30.87 6.96 -15.50
CA ARG A 27 31.38 5.70 -16.08
C ARG A 27 32.42 4.98 -15.22
N ARG A 28 32.96 5.62 -14.18
CA ARG A 28 33.92 5.01 -13.25
C ARG A 28 33.26 4.28 -12.07
N TRP A 29 31.97 4.52 -11.81
CA TRP A 29 31.21 3.78 -10.80
C TRP A 29 30.88 2.35 -11.26
N CYS A 30 30.51 2.15 -12.53
CA CYS A 30 30.24 0.80 -13.07
C CYS A 30 31.49 -0.09 -13.16
N LEU A 31 32.67 0.48 -13.42
CA LEU A 31 33.92 -0.29 -13.43
C LEU A 31 34.45 -0.61 -12.04
N ASN A 32 34.17 0.22 -11.02
CA ASN A 32 34.56 -0.08 -9.64
C ASN A 32 33.66 -1.11 -8.96
N LEU A 33 32.42 -1.31 -9.42
CA LEU A 33 31.56 -2.36 -8.91
C LEU A 33 32.03 -3.75 -9.38
N ARG A 34 32.55 -3.88 -10.60
CA ARG A 34 33.11 -5.15 -11.10
C ARG A 34 34.48 -5.47 -10.49
N ALA A 35 35.25 -4.44 -10.09
CA ALA A 35 36.52 -4.62 -9.38
C ALA A 35 36.34 -4.96 -7.89
N ARG A 36 35.32 -4.40 -7.21
CA ARG A 36 35.01 -4.79 -5.82
C ARG A 36 34.25 -6.11 -5.69
N PHE A 37 33.58 -6.57 -6.74
CA PHE A 37 32.93 -7.89 -6.72
C PHE A 37 33.93 -9.06 -6.85
N ASN A 38 35.14 -8.81 -7.36
CA ASN A 38 36.17 -9.84 -7.47
C ASN A 38 37.15 -9.87 -6.27
N GLU A 39 37.15 -8.84 -5.42
CA GLU A 39 37.86 -8.87 -4.11
C GLU A 39 36.98 -9.37 -2.96
N LEU A 40 35.66 -9.27 -3.08
CA LEU A 40 34.71 -10.12 -2.33
C LEU A 40 34.55 -11.48 -3.02
N GLY A 41 35.68 -11.97 -3.56
CA GLY A 41 35.87 -13.36 -3.92
C GLY A 41 35.33 -14.18 -2.77
N PHE A 42 34.30 -14.92 -3.12
CA PHE A 42 33.53 -15.88 -2.35
C PHE A 42 34.49 -16.97 -1.86
N ARG A 43 35.41 -16.61 -0.97
CA ARG A 43 36.22 -17.50 -0.17
C ARG A 43 35.36 -17.90 1.01
N TRP A 44 34.25 -18.56 0.71
CA TRP A 44 33.74 -19.61 1.59
C TRP A 44 34.71 -20.78 1.50
N GLY A 45 35.95 -20.53 1.95
CA GLY A 45 36.74 -21.55 2.59
C GLY A 45 36.03 -21.83 3.91
N PHE A 46 34.97 -22.63 3.85
CA PHE A 46 34.67 -23.54 4.95
C PHE A 46 35.83 -24.54 4.98
N GLU A 47 37.01 -24.06 5.40
CA GLU A 47 37.98 -24.91 6.03
C GLU A 47 37.32 -25.31 7.35
N VAL A 48 36.53 -26.39 7.27
CA VAL A 48 36.09 -27.16 8.43
C VAL A 48 37.35 -27.88 8.93
N SER A 49 38.34 -27.09 9.38
CA SER A 49 39.59 -27.55 9.95
C SER A 49 39.25 -28.16 11.30
N SER A 50 38.93 -29.46 11.27
CA SER A 50 39.20 -30.45 12.30
C SER A 50 39.16 -29.96 13.75
N PHE A 51 38.10 -29.27 14.18
CA PHE A 51 37.80 -29.13 15.59
C PHE A 51 37.07 -30.40 16.04
N ARG A 52 37.81 -31.43 16.45
CA ARG A 52 37.23 -32.59 17.12
C ARG A 52 36.84 -32.16 18.54
N LEU A 53 35.58 -31.77 18.70
CA LEU A 53 35.08 -31.34 20.00
C LEU A 53 34.69 -32.52 20.91
N SER A 54 34.50 -33.73 20.36
CA SER A 54 34.12 -34.91 21.14
C SER A 54 34.73 -36.22 20.62
N ARG A 55 34.94 -37.17 21.53
CA ARG A 55 35.60 -38.47 21.30
C ARG A 55 34.69 -39.49 20.57
N VAL A 56 33.40 -39.16 20.39
CA VAL A 56 32.38 -40.01 19.75
C VAL A 56 32.04 -39.46 18.34
N PRO A 57 32.21 -40.25 17.26
CA PRO A 57 32.10 -39.75 15.88
C PRO A 57 30.67 -39.31 15.51
N ALA A 58 29.63 -39.91 16.10
CA ALA A 58 28.24 -39.59 15.82
C ALA A 58 27.79 -38.23 16.40
N ILE A 59 28.39 -37.78 17.51
CA ILE A 59 28.05 -36.51 18.17
C ILE A 59 28.74 -35.35 17.44
N ASP A 60 29.95 -35.56 16.92
CA ASP A 60 30.70 -34.55 16.17
C ASP A 60 30.05 -34.21 14.81
N THR A 61 29.45 -35.21 14.13
CA THR A 61 28.67 -34.97 12.91
C THR A 61 27.35 -34.27 13.20
N ALA A 62 26.64 -34.65 14.27
CA ALA A 62 25.41 -33.98 14.69
C ALA A 62 25.65 -32.51 15.06
N LEU A 63 26.71 -32.21 15.82
CA LEU A 63 27.09 -30.83 16.16
C LEU A 63 27.44 -29.98 14.94
N LYS A 64 28.14 -30.55 13.95
CA LYS A 64 28.46 -29.84 12.70
C LYS A 64 27.20 -29.54 11.89
N LEU A 65 26.26 -30.47 11.83
CA LEU A 65 24.97 -30.25 11.14
C LEU A 65 24.13 -29.18 11.85
N VAL A 66 24.07 -29.19 13.17
CA VAL A 66 23.37 -28.17 13.95
C VAL A 66 24.04 -26.80 13.79
N ALA A 67 25.38 -26.73 13.85
CA ALA A 67 26.11 -25.49 13.63
C ALA A 67 25.89 -24.93 12.22
N ALA A 68 25.88 -25.80 11.20
CA ALA A 68 25.58 -25.41 9.82
C ALA A 68 24.14 -24.89 9.67
N ALA A 69 23.16 -25.55 10.31
CA ALA A 69 21.78 -25.09 10.32
C ALA A 69 21.66 -23.70 10.96
N VAL A 70 22.23 -23.50 12.15
CA VAL A 70 22.24 -22.19 12.84
C VAL A 70 22.91 -21.12 11.98
N ALA A 71 24.02 -21.44 11.30
CA ALA A 71 24.70 -20.52 10.39
C ALA A 71 23.82 -20.14 9.18
N MET A 72 23.10 -21.09 8.59
CA MET A 72 22.14 -20.79 7.51
C MET A 72 21.03 -19.84 7.97
N PHE A 73 20.43 -20.09 9.14
CA PHE A 73 19.38 -19.22 9.66
C PHE A 73 19.92 -17.83 10.03
N ALA A 74 21.08 -17.75 10.68
CA ALA A 74 21.73 -16.49 11.01
C ALA A 74 22.05 -15.67 9.75
N PHE A 75 22.51 -16.32 8.67
CA PHE A 75 22.76 -15.65 7.40
C PHE A 75 21.50 -15.02 6.80
N VAL A 76 20.35 -15.72 6.87
CA VAL A 76 19.08 -15.16 6.40
C VAL A 76 18.71 -13.92 7.21
N PHE A 77 18.70 -13.99 8.54
CA PHE A 77 18.29 -12.83 9.34
C PHE A 77 19.28 -11.66 9.28
N VAL A 78 20.58 -11.93 9.24
CA VAL A 78 21.61 -10.88 9.26
C VAL A 78 21.81 -10.25 7.88
N VAL A 79 21.71 -11.02 6.79
CA VAL A 79 22.01 -10.53 5.44
C VAL A 79 20.75 -10.19 4.65
N MET A 80 19.69 -11.01 4.72
CA MET A 80 18.47 -10.71 3.94
C MET A 80 17.73 -9.49 4.48
N VAL A 81 17.62 -9.31 5.80
CA VAL A 81 16.90 -8.16 6.38
C VAL A 81 17.47 -6.80 5.92
N PRO A 82 18.78 -6.51 6.04
CA PRO A 82 19.33 -5.25 5.54
C PRO A 82 19.28 -5.15 4.01
N LEU A 83 19.45 -6.25 3.26
CA LEU A 83 19.29 -6.23 1.81
C LEU A 83 17.87 -5.85 1.41
N TYR A 84 16.86 -6.40 2.09
CA TYR A 84 15.46 -6.06 1.88
C TYR A 84 15.20 -4.59 2.19
N ASN A 85 15.74 -4.06 3.30
CA ASN A 85 15.58 -2.65 3.64
C ASN A 85 16.17 -1.74 2.56
N VAL A 86 17.39 -2.03 2.07
CA VAL A 86 18.03 -1.24 1.00
C VAL A 86 17.25 -1.33 -0.30
N LEU A 87 16.74 -2.52 -0.64
CA LEU A 87 15.95 -2.71 -1.85
C LEU A 87 14.60 -1.98 -1.76
N CYS A 88 13.96 -2.02 -0.61
CA CYS A 88 12.70 -1.30 -0.39
C CYS A 88 12.90 0.23 -0.36
N ASP A 89 14.04 0.73 0.12
CA ASP A 89 14.40 2.15 0.06
C ASP A 89 14.73 2.59 -1.38
N ALA A 90 15.39 1.72 -2.17
CA ALA A 90 15.72 1.99 -3.57
C ALA A 90 14.50 1.92 -4.50
N LEU A 91 13.56 1.01 -4.23
CA LEU A 91 12.32 0.83 -4.99
C LEU A 91 11.16 1.69 -4.48
N GLY A 92 11.30 2.33 -3.30
CA GLY A 92 10.25 3.17 -2.70
C GLY A 92 8.99 2.39 -2.28
N ILE A 93 9.08 1.07 -2.14
CA ILE A 93 7.97 0.17 -1.82
C ILE A 93 7.83 -0.09 -0.31
N ASN A 94 8.77 0.40 0.51
CA ASN A 94 8.61 0.37 1.96
C ASN A 94 7.72 1.55 2.38
N GLY A 95 6.47 1.27 2.75
CA GLY A 95 5.60 2.19 3.48
C GLY A 95 6.11 2.59 4.88
N LYS A 96 7.42 2.49 5.14
CA LYS A 96 8.07 3.08 6.31
C LYS A 96 8.10 4.59 6.08
N THR A 97 7.08 5.26 6.60
CA THR A 97 7.02 6.71 6.71
C THR A 97 8.36 7.20 7.26
N SER A 98 9.06 8.06 6.52
CA SER A 98 10.22 8.78 7.03
C SER A 98 9.90 9.31 8.42
N SER A 99 10.84 9.20 9.36
CA SER A 99 10.75 9.83 10.70
C SER A 99 10.66 11.36 10.66
N GLN A 100 10.54 11.95 9.48
CA GLN A 100 9.98 13.28 9.32
C GLN A 100 8.46 13.17 9.35
N ALA A 101 7.89 13.67 10.45
CA ALA A 101 6.46 13.94 10.55
C ALA A 101 5.99 14.54 9.23
N TYR A 102 5.00 13.89 8.60
CA TYR A 102 4.25 14.47 7.50
C TYR A 102 3.86 15.87 7.93
N THR A 103 4.50 16.88 7.34
CA THR A 103 4.05 18.25 7.49
C THR A 103 2.75 18.24 6.74
N ALA A 104 1.64 18.19 7.49
CA ALA A 104 0.31 18.39 6.96
C ALA A 104 0.31 19.78 6.32
N ILE A 105 0.71 19.83 5.05
CA ILE A 105 0.30 20.90 4.17
C ILE A 105 -1.22 20.87 4.34
N PRO A 106 -1.84 21.98 4.82
CA PRO A 106 -3.29 22.02 4.98
C PRO A 106 -3.86 21.48 3.69
N ALA A 107 -4.70 20.44 3.78
CA ALA A 107 -5.22 19.69 2.63
C ALA A 107 -5.86 20.70 1.67
N ALA A 108 -5.04 21.23 0.78
CA ALA A 108 -5.42 22.34 -0.07
C ALA A 108 -6.20 21.69 -1.19
N VAL A 109 -7.52 21.75 -1.11
CA VAL A 109 -8.37 21.22 -2.18
C VAL A 109 -7.91 21.86 -3.48
N ASP A 110 -7.52 21.03 -4.44
CA ASP A 110 -7.11 21.50 -5.75
C ASP A 110 -8.37 21.82 -6.56
N GLU A 111 -8.86 23.05 -6.43
CA GLU A 111 -10.01 23.55 -7.20
C GLU A 111 -9.71 23.69 -8.70
N SER A 112 -8.43 23.62 -9.11
CA SER A 112 -8.04 23.78 -10.52
C SER A 112 -8.30 22.53 -11.37
N ARG A 113 -8.45 21.36 -10.73
CA ARG A 113 -8.69 20.08 -11.40
C ARG A 113 -9.99 19.45 -10.91
N GLU A 114 -10.78 18.95 -11.86
CA GLU A 114 -11.94 18.11 -11.58
C GLU A 114 -11.63 16.65 -11.98
N VAL A 115 -11.96 15.71 -11.10
CA VAL A 115 -11.87 14.27 -11.36
C VAL A 115 -13.27 13.68 -11.30
N THR A 116 -13.62 12.89 -12.31
CA THR A 116 -14.91 12.19 -12.35
C THR A 116 -14.77 10.83 -11.67
N VAL A 117 -15.53 10.60 -10.62
CA VAL A 117 -15.64 9.29 -9.96
C VAL A 117 -16.94 8.62 -10.41
N GLN A 118 -16.81 7.43 -10.97
CA GLN A 118 -17.92 6.58 -11.38
C GLN A 118 -18.10 5.47 -10.35
N PHE A 119 -19.34 5.26 -9.91
CA PHE A 119 -19.69 4.24 -8.94
C PHE A 119 -20.47 3.14 -9.65
N VAL A 120 -19.95 1.92 -9.54
CA VAL A 120 -20.53 0.72 -10.13
C VAL A 120 -20.78 -0.28 -9.02
N ALA A 121 -21.99 -0.83 -9.00
CA ALA A 121 -22.38 -1.94 -8.15
C ALA A 121 -22.60 -3.17 -9.04
N ILE A 122 -21.95 -4.27 -8.69
CA ILE A 122 -22.01 -5.55 -9.40
C ILE A 122 -22.45 -6.58 -8.37
N ASN A 123 -23.39 -7.43 -8.76
CA ASN A 123 -23.75 -8.60 -7.99
C ASN A 123 -23.05 -9.82 -8.58
N ASN A 124 -22.46 -10.65 -7.73
CA ASN A 124 -21.93 -11.93 -8.18
C ASN A 124 -23.08 -12.86 -8.62
N ASP A 125 -22.80 -13.78 -9.55
CA ASP A 125 -23.75 -14.81 -9.97
C ASP A 125 -24.15 -15.65 -8.74
N GLY A 126 -25.42 -15.53 -8.34
CA GLY A 126 -25.99 -16.16 -7.14
C GLY A 126 -26.43 -15.19 -6.05
N MET A 127 -26.08 -13.90 -6.10
CA MET A 127 -26.48 -12.89 -5.11
C MET A 127 -27.85 -12.27 -5.44
N PRO A 128 -28.93 -12.57 -4.69
CA PRO A 128 -30.28 -12.08 -5.00
C PRO A 128 -30.55 -10.65 -4.54
N TRP A 129 -29.64 -10.03 -3.78
CA TRP A 129 -29.84 -8.69 -3.22
C TRP A 129 -29.94 -7.61 -4.29
N SER A 130 -30.70 -6.55 -4.03
CA SER A 130 -30.62 -5.34 -4.85
C SER A 130 -29.52 -4.45 -4.28
N PHE A 131 -28.48 -4.16 -5.06
CA PHE A 131 -27.37 -3.30 -4.63
C PHE A 131 -27.07 -2.24 -5.67
N ALA A 132 -27.19 -0.96 -5.29
CA ALA A 132 -26.98 0.15 -6.21
C ALA A 132 -26.45 1.41 -5.49
N PRO A 133 -25.59 2.21 -6.15
CA PRO A 133 -25.23 3.53 -5.65
C PRO A 133 -26.39 4.52 -5.86
N THR A 134 -26.55 5.43 -4.90
CA THR A 134 -27.51 6.56 -5.01
C THR A 134 -27.12 7.49 -6.16
N THR A 135 -25.81 7.67 -6.37
CA THR A 135 -25.25 8.52 -7.43
C THR A 135 -24.24 7.71 -8.22
N ARG A 136 -24.45 7.57 -9.54
CA ARG A 136 -23.54 6.81 -10.42
C ARG A 136 -22.28 7.55 -10.83
N VAL A 137 -22.35 8.88 -10.90
CA VAL A 137 -21.23 9.72 -11.33
C VAL A 137 -21.16 10.96 -10.45
N MET A 138 -19.98 11.22 -9.89
CA MET A 138 -19.71 12.39 -9.06
C MET A 138 -18.44 13.09 -9.55
N ARG A 139 -18.49 14.41 -9.62
CA ARG A 139 -17.33 15.24 -9.92
C ARG A 139 -16.74 15.72 -8.59
N VAL A 140 -15.46 15.49 -8.40
CA VAL A 140 -14.77 15.79 -7.15
C VAL A 140 -13.47 16.53 -7.42
N HIS A 141 -13.08 17.35 -6.47
CA HIS A 141 -11.78 18.00 -6.47
C HIS A 141 -10.78 17.17 -5.64
N PRO A 142 -9.56 16.92 -6.14
CA PRO A 142 -8.52 16.25 -5.38
C PRO A 142 -8.24 16.99 -4.06
N GLY A 143 -8.11 16.25 -2.96
CA GLY A 143 -7.93 16.76 -1.60
C GLY A 143 -9.24 17.03 -0.87
N ALA A 144 -10.40 17.03 -1.54
CA ALA A 144 -11.70 17.17 -0.88
C ALA A 144 -12.22 15.82 -0.35
N ALA A 145 -12.81 15.85 0.85
CA ALA A 145 -13.58 14.74 1.37
C ALA A 145 -14.97 14.71 0.72
N ASN A 146 -15.31 13.56 0.14
CA ASN A 146 -16.57 13.34 -0.55
C ASN A 146 -17.20 12.03 -0.06
N GLY A 147 -18.52 11.96 -0.13
CA GLY A 147 -19.29 10.81 0.33
C GLY A 147 -20.34 10.38 -0.67
N VAL A 148 -20.55 9.07 -0.79
CA VAL A 148 -21.64 8.48 -1.56
C VAL A 148 -22.36 7.44 -0.71
N VAL A 149 -23.65 7.25 -0.93
CA VAL A 149 -24.44 6.22 -0.25
C VAL A 149 -24.77 5.10 -1.23
N PHE A 150 -24.54 3.86 -0.82
CA PHE A 150 -25.03 2.68 -1.52
C PHE A 150 -26.23 2.10 -0.80
N ALA A 151 -27.29 1.80 -1.53
CA ALA A 151 -28.45 1.09 -1.01
C ALA A 151 -28.30 -0.41 -1.27
N ALA A 152 -28.48 -1.21 -0.24
CA ALA A 152 -28.58 -2.67 -0.33
C ALA A 152 -29.92 -3.13 0.25
N GLU A 153 -30.56 -4.07 -0.42
CA GLU A 153 -31.82 -4.66 0.02
C GLU A 153 -31.78 -6.18 -0.15
N ASN A 154 -32.24 -6.91 0.87
CA ASN A 154 -32.39 -8.35 0.85
C ASN A 154 -33.84 -8.74 0.50
N PRO A 155 -34.14 -9.14 -0.74
CA PRO A 155 -35.49 -9.54 -1.13
C PRO A 155 -35.84 -10.98 -0.71
N THR A 156 -34.97 -11.68 0.02
CA THR A 156 -35.25 -13.06 0.45
C THR A 156 -35.97 -13.09 1.80
N ASP A 157 -36.55 -14.25 2.12
CA ASP A 157 -37.23 -14.50 3.40
C ASP A 157 -36.28 -15.09 4.46
N GLN A 158 -34.95 -15.04 4.20
CA GLN A 158 -33.93 -15.55 5.09
C GLN A 158 -32.91 -14.46 5.42
N ASN A 159 -32.31 -14.57 6.61
CA ASN A 159 -31.19 -13.70 6.98
C ASN A 159 -29.96 -14.13 6.18
N MET A 160 -29.32 -13.18 5.52
CA MET A 160 -28.15 -13.43 4.67
C MET A 160 -27.01 -12.51 5.09
N VAL A 161 -25.79 -12.98 4.89
CA VAL A 161 -24.58 -12.19 5.13
C VAL A 161 -23.89 -11.95 3.80
N ALA A 162 -23.72 -10.67 3.46
CA ALA A 162 -23.02 -10.28 2.24
C ALA A 162 -21.73 -9.53 2.55
N GLN A 163 -20.77 -9.68 1.65
CA GLN A 163 -19.50 -8.96 1.66
C GLN A 163 -19.31 -8.21 0.34
N ALA A 164 -18.97 -6.92 0.42
CA ALA A 164 -18.74 -6.09 -0.75
C ALA A 164 -17.25 -5.91 -0.98
N ILE A 165 -16.71 -6.49 -2.07
CA ILE A 165 -15.30 -6.40 -2.42
C ILE A 165 -15.07 -5.22 -3.37
N PRO A 166 -14.23 -4.23 -2.99
CA PRO A 166 -13.96 -3.09 -3.85
C PRO A 166 -12.88 -3.34 -4.90
N SER A 167 -13.02 -2.67 -6.04
CA SER A 167 -12.03 -2.59 -7.11
C SER A 167 -11.98 -1.17 -7.69
N ILE A 168 -10.78 -0.70 -8.02
CA ILE A 168 -10.56 0.66 -8.53
C ILE A 168 -9.87 0.58 -9.89
N SER A 169 -10.43 1.28 -10.87
CA SER A 169 -9.86 1.42 -12.21
C SER A 169 -9.68 2.90 -12.60
N PRO A 170 -8.56 3.29 -13.20
CA PRO A 170 -7.38 2.48 -13.52
C PRO A 170 -6.57 2.10 -12.27
N SER A 171 -5.81 1.01 -12.32
CA SER A 171 -5.02 0.52 -11.18
C SER A 171 -4.02 1.55 -10.64
N ARG A 172 -3.48 2.43 -11.50
CA ARG A 172 -2.62 3.56 -11.09
C ARG A 172 -3.33 4.55 -10.18
N ALA A 173 -4.65 4.68 -10.25
CA ALA A 173 -5.43 5.56 -9.39
C ALA A 173 -5.69 4.97 -8.00
N ALA A 174 -5.58 3.65 -7.84
CA ALA A 174 -5.90 2.97 -6.58
C ALA A 174 -5.02 3.44 -5.41
N ALA A 175 -3.76 3.76 -5.65
CA ALA A 175 -2.83 4.26 -4.63
C ALA A 175 -3.19 5.66 -4.09
N TYR A 176 -4.01 6.41 -4.84
CA TYR A 176 -4.40 7.80 -4.54
C TYR A 176 -5.85 7.91 -4.09
N PHE A 177 -6.56 6.80 -3.96
CA PHE A 177 -7.95 6.77 -3.54
C PHE A 177 -8.02 6.22 -2.11
N HIS A 178 -8.27 7.10 -1.14
CA HIS A 178 -8.30 6.74 0.27
C HIS A 178 -9.75 6.65 0.76
N LYS A 179 -10.12 5.49 1.30
CA LYS A 179 -11.38 5.31 2.01
C LYS A 179 -11.14 5.69 3.46
N THR A 180 -11.74 6.76 3.92
CA THR A 180 -11.45 7.34 5.24
C THR A 180 -12.25 6.69 6.36
N GLU A 181 -13.40 6.08 6.05
CA GLU A 181 -14.26 5.42 7.01
C GLU A 181 -14.72 4.08 6.43
N CYS A 182 -14.33 2.97 7.05
CA CYS A 182 -14.73 1.64 6.60
C CYS A 182 -14.77 0.67 7.78
N PHE A 183 -15.93 0.52 8.41
CA PHE A 183 -16.26 -0.67 9.22
C PHE A 183 -17.49 -1.41 8.70
N CYS A 184 -18.22 -0.84 7.74
CA CYS A 184 -19.49 -1.40 7.26
C CYS A 184 -19.39 -2.23 5.98
N PHE A 185 -18.22 -2.51 5.41
CA PHE A 185 -18.15 -3.29 4.15
C PHE A 185 -17.50 -4.66 4.28
N ASP A 186 -17.04 -5.04 5.47
CA ASP A 186 -16.45 -6.37 5.64
C ASP A 186 -17.53 -7.45 5.59
N GLN A 187 -18.55 -7.37 6.45
CA GLN A 187 -19.67 -8.31 6.46
C GLN A 187 -20.93 -7.58 6.95
N GLN A 188 -21.96 -7.51 6.11
CA GLN A 188 -23.26 -6.97 6.50
C GLN A 188 -24.29 -8.08 6.58
N VAL A 189 -24.90 -8.19 7.76
CA VAL A 189 -26.02 -9.09 8.00
C VAL A 189 -27.29 -8.29 7.73
N LEU A 190 -28.07 -8.71 6.73
CA LEU A 190 -29.41 -8.17 6.52
C LEU A 190 -30.44 -9.23 6.87
N ALA A 191 -31.45 -8.82 7.63
CA ALA A 191 -32.59 -9.67 7.90
C ALA A 191 -33.42 -9.91 6.63
N ALA A 192 -34.33 -10.88 6.71
CA ALA A 192 -35.33 -11.10 5.67
C ALA A 192 -36.11 -9.82 5.36
N ARG A 193 -36.22 -9.46 4.07
CA ARG A 193 -36.94 -8.27 3.57
C ARG A 193 -36.44 -6.94 4.13
N ASP A 194 -35.20 -6.90 4.62
CA ASP A 194 -34.60 -5.70 5.20
C ASP A 194 -33.66 -5.00 4.22
N GLY A 195 -33.42 -3.71 4.45
CA GLY A 195 -32.54 -2.89 3.65
C GLY A 195 -31.63 -2.02 4.51
N ALA A 196 -30.45 -1.72 3.98
CA ALA A 196 -29.48 -0.84 4.64
C ALA A 196 -28.89 0.18 3.67
N GLU A 197 -28.69 1.39 4.20
CA GLU A 197 -27.90 2.42 3.56
C GLU A 197 -26.46 2.34 4.05
N MET A 198 -25.54 2.18 3.11
CA MET A 198 -24.11 2.03 3.38
C MET A 198 -23.38 3.28 2.88
N PRO A 199 -23.15 4.28 3.75
CA PRO A 199 -22.37 5.46 3.39
C PRO A 199 -20.89 5.10 3.22
N LEU A 200 -20.27 5.66 2.20
CA LEU A 200 -18.84 5.55 1.91
C LEU A 200 -18.25 6.95 1.83
N GLN A 201 -17.33 7.26 2.75
CA GLN A 201 -16.51 8.47 2.67
C GLN A 201 -15.15 8.16 2.05
N PHE A 202 -14.73 9.02 1.12
CA PHE A 202 -13.48 8.87 0.40
C PHE A 202 -12.81 10.22 0.10
N ILE A 203 -11.50 10.18 -0.08
CA ILE A 203 -10.67 11.30 -0.50
C ILE A 203 -9.81 10.85 -1.68
N VAL A 204 -9.76 11.66 -2.73
CA VAL A 204 -8.82 11.48 -3.85
C VAL A 204 -7.60 12.36 -3.60
N ASP A 205 -6.40 11.80 -3.58
CA ASP A 205 -5.16 12.56 -3.36
C ASP A 205 -4.86 13.52 -4.54
N GLN A 206 -4.31 14.68 -4.20
CA GLN A 206 -3.80 15.68 -5.14
C GLN A 206 -2.64 15.13 -5.98
N ALA A 207 -1.84 14.21 -5.42
CA ALA A 207 -0.74 13.57 -6.11
C ALA A 207 -1.16 12.62 -7.24
N LEU A 208 -2.47 12.40 -7.45
CA LEU A 208 -2.99 11.65 -8.59
C LEU A 208 -2.42 12.23 -9.90
N PRO A 209 -1.83 11.41 -10.79
CA PRO A 209 -1.29 11.86 -12.08
C PRO A 209 -2.31 12.66 -12.92
N ARG A 210 -1.84 13.69 -13.63
CA ARG A 210 -2.70 14.62 -14.38
C ARG A 210 -3.41 13.99 -15.59
N ASP A 211 -2.93 12.85 -16.07
CA ASP A 211 -3.51 12.08 -17.17
C ASP A 211 -4.76 11.28 -16.76
N ILE A 212 -5.03 11.14 -15.46
CA ILE A 212 -6.20 10.41 -14.95
C ILE A 212 -7.30 11.40 -14.59
N HIS A 213 -8.35 11.43 -15.41
CA HIS A 213 -9.53 12.27 -15.20
C HIS A 213 -10.75 11.49 -14.71
N THR A 214 -10.72 10.16 -14.85
CA THR A 214 -11.84 9.29 -14.50
C THR A 214 -11.36 8.13 -13.64
N ILE A 215 -12.02 7.95 -12.50
CA ILE A 215 -11.81 6.84 -11.58
C ILE A 215 -13.12 6.08 -11.51
N THR A 216 -13.08 4.78 -11.69
CA THR A 216 -14.23 3.90 -11.49
C THR A 216 -14.02 3.12 -10.21
N LEU A 217 -14.89 3.33 -9.23
CA LEU A 217 -15.01 2.51 -8.04
C LEU A 217 -16.12 1.47 -8.29
N SER A 218 -15.70 0.23 -8.45
CA SER A 218 -16.61 -0.91 -8.58
C SER A 218 -16.66 -1.66 -7.27
N TYR A 219 -17.86 -1.99 -6.81
CA TYR A 219 -18.07 -2.95 -5.73
C TYR A 219 -18.74 -4.19 -6.28
N THR A 220 -18.18 -5.35 -5.98
CA THR A 220 -18.81 -6.64 -6.27
C THR A 220 -19.32 -7.26 -4.97
N LEU A 221 -20.61 -7.55 -4.91
CA LEU A 221 -21.27 -8.13 -3.75
C LEU A 221 -21.27 -9.66 -3.85
N PHE A 222 -20.82 -10.31 -2.77
CA PHE A 222 -20.77 -11.76 -2.62
C PHE A 222 -21.62 -12.22 -1.44
N ASP A 223 -22.27 -13.38 -1.60
CA ASP A 223 -22.90 -14.10 -0.51
C ASP A 223 -21.83 -14.87 0.26
N VAL A 224 -21.73 -14.61 1.56
CA VAL A 224 -20.80 -15.28 2.47
C VAL A 224 -21.52 -15.96 3.63
N THR A 225 -22.85 -16.15 3.50
CA THR A 225 -23.71 -16.75 4.55
C THR A 225 -23.21 -18.13 4.98
N ASP A 226 -22.85 -18.99 4.02
CA ASP A 226 -22.33 -20.33 4.30
C ASP A 226 -20.97 -20.28 5.00
N THR A 227 -20.06 -19.41 4.51
CA THR A 227 -18.70 -19.25 5.07
C THR A 227 -18.72 -18.75 6.52
N VAL A 228 -19.64 -17.85 6.85
CA VAL A 228 -19.80 -17.34 8.22
C VAL A 228 -20.41 -18.40 9.14
N THR A 229 -21.41 -19.15 8.64
CA THR A 229 -22.03 -20.26 9.39
C THR A 229 -21.01 -21.35 9.73
N ASP A 230 -20.17 -21.74 8.78
CA ASP A 230 -19.12 -22.75 8.98
C ASP A 230 -18.06 -22.30 10.00
N GLY A 231 -17.69 -21.02 9.99
CA GLY A 231 -16.75 -20.44 10.95
C GLY A 231 -17.26 -20.39 12.39
N LEU A 232 -18.60 -20.33 12.57
CA LEU A 232 -19.24 -20.43 13.88
C LEU A 232 -19.33 -21.88 14.36
N ALA A 233 -19.49 -22.85 13.47
CA ALA A 233 -19.51 -24.27 13.81
C ALA A 233 -18.11 -24.84 14.16
N ALA A 234 -17.03 -24.18 13.71
CA ALA A 234 -15.65 -24.59 13.96
C ALA A 234 -15.02 -24.00 15.25
N ARG A 235 -15.74 -23.12 15.97
CA ARG A 235 -15.32 -22.52 17.25
C ARG A 235 -16.00 -23.20 18.43
#